data_AF-A0A930DE88-F1
#
_entry.id   AF-A0A930DE88-F1
#
_cell.length_a   1.000
_cell.length_b   1.000
_cell.length_c   1.000
_cell.angle_alpha   90.00
_cell.angle_beta   90.00
_cell.angle_gamma   90.00
#
_symmetry.space_group_name_H-M   'P 1'
#
loop_
_entity.id
_entity.type
_entity.pdbx_description
1 polymer ?
#
loop_
_entity_poly.entity_id
_entity_poly.type
_entity_poly.pdbx_seq_one_letter_code
_entity_poly.pdbx_strand_id
1 'polypeptide(L)'
;MINKVYLGIDIGGTAAKFGLVDENGNILHKDEFSVSFDGYETPILKTVLEKTEYFVASSGLAFTEISGIGVSATGQIDSEKGEVIGSAGHIKNWVGSKIKESFEKKYSVKTIVINDANSA
;
A
#
# COMPACT_ATOMS: atom_id res chain seq x y z
N MET A 1 14.48 21.50 -10.89
CA MET A 1 14.37 20.64 -9.71
C MET A 1 13.70 19.35 -10.16
N ILE A 2 14.16 18.19 -9.70
CA ILE A 2 13.44 16.93 -9.92
C ILE A 2 12.31 16.93 -8.90
N ASN A 3 11.05 17.02 -9.34
CA ASN A 3 9.91 16.91 -8.44
C ASN A 3 9.90 15.51 -7.86
N LYS A 4 9.86 15.39 -6.52
CA LYS A 4 9.75 14.09 -5.87
C LYS A 4 8.38 13.51 -6.14
N VAL A 5 8.35 12.19 -6.37
CA VAL A 5 7.12 11.41 -6.52
C VAL A 5 7.00 10.46 -5.33
N TYR A 6 5.79 10.34 -4.81
CA TYR A 6 5.46 9.46 -3.69
C TYR A 6 4.32 8.52 -4.10
N LEU A 7 4.35 7.30 -3.57
CA LEU A 7 3.29 6.32 -3.74
C LEU A 7 2.44 6.25 -2.47
N GLY A 8 1.17 6.60 -2.57
CA GLY A 8 0.16 6.38 -1.55
C GLY A 8 -0.65 5.12 -1.86
N ILE A 9 -0.88 4.28 -0.86
CA ILE A 9 -1.73 3.09 -0.96
C ILE A 9 -2.71 3.05 0.22
N ASP A 10 -3.99 2.94 -0.07
CA ASP A 10 -5.05 2.74 0.93
C ASP A 10 -5.58 1.32 0.83
N ILE A 11 -5.18 0.46 1.77
CA ILE A 11 -5.57 -0.95 1.81
C ILE A 11 -6.82 -1.12 2.69
N GLY A 12 -7.98 -1.11 2.05
CA GLY A 12 -9.25 -1.47 2.68
C GLY A 12 -9.50 -2.98 2.69
N GLY A 13 -10.61 -3.37 3.32
CA GLY A 13 -11.03 -4.78 3.38
C GLY A 13 -11.57 -5.34 2.06
N THR A 14 -11.95 -4.49 1.10
CA THR A 14 -12.56 -4.92 -0.17
C THR A 14 -11.75 -4.50 -1.39
N ALA A 15 -11.15 -3.31 -1.35
CA ALA A 15 -10.33 -2.75 -2.40
C ALA A 15 -9.10 -2.05 -1.82
N ALA A 16 -8.05 -1.95 -2.64
CA ALA A 16 -6.88 -1.14 -2.40
C ALA A 16 -6.82 -0.01 -3.43
N LYS A 17 -6.68 1.24 -2.95
CA LYS A 17 -6.55 2.43 -3.81
C LYS A 17 -5.10 2.85 -3.89
N PHE A 18 -4.66 3.28 -5.06
CA PHE A 18 -3.30 3.66 -5.35
C PHE A 18 -3.26 5.10 -5.87
N GLY A 19 -2.22 5.84 -5.50
CA GLY A 19 -1.98 7.19 -5.97
C GLY A 19 -0.50 7.50 -6.09
N LEU A 20 -0.07 7.99 -7.24
CA LEU A 20 1.20 8.69 -7.38
C LEU A 20 0.95 10.18 -7.18
N VAL A 21 1.68 10.80 -6.27
CA VAL A 21 1.57 12.23 -5.97
C VAL A 21 2.93 12.88 -6.06
N ASP A 22 2.96 14.15 -6.47
CA ASP A 22 4.18 14.96 -6.34
C ASP A 22 4.33 15.52 -4.92
N GLU A 23 5.47 16.17 -4.66
CA GLU A 23 5.79 16.83 -3.39
C GLU A 23 4.84 17.97 -2.98
N ASN A 24 4.02 18.47 -3.90
CA ASN A 24 2.99 19.47 -3.61
C ASN A 24 1.62 18.83 -3.34
N GLY A 25 1.53 17.50 -3.40
CA GLY A 25 0.29 16.74 -3.22
C GLY A 25 -0.58 16.65 -4.47
N ASN A 26 -0.07 17.02 -5.66
CA ASN A 26 -0.82 16.86 -6.90
C ASN A 26 -0.88 15.38 -7.28
N ILE A 27 -2.07 14.88 -7.60
CA ILE A 27 -2.25 13.50 -8.10
C ILE A 27 -1.78 13.41 -9.54
N LEU A 28 -0.75 12.59 -9.78
CA LEU A 28 -0.18 12.30 -11.10
C LEU A 28 -0.86 11.09 -11.75
N HIS A 29 -1.16 10.08 -10.94
CA HIS A 29 -1.82 8.85 -11.38
C HIS A 29 -2.59 8.22 -10.23
N LYS A 30 -3.68 7.51 -10.52
CA LYS A 30 -4.47 6.79 -9.51
C LYS A 30 -5.19 5.59 -10.13
N ASP A 31 -5.38 4.56 -9.33
CA ASP A 31 -6.14 3.37 -9.71
C ASP A 31 -6.71 2.68 -8.46
N GLU A 32 -7.64 1.76 -8.65
CA GLU A 32 -8.25 0.97 -7.58
C GLU A 32 -8.36 -0.51 -8.00
N PHE A 33 -7.99 -1.41 -7.09
CA PHE A 33 -8.05 -2.85 -7.35
C PHE A 33 -8.79 -3.58 -6.23
N SER A 34 -9.67 -4.51 -6.60
CA SER A 34 -10.30 -5.40 -5.61
C SER A 34 -9.25 -6.30 -4.96
N VAL A 35 -9.35 -6.46 -3.64
CA VAL A 35 -8.55 -7.40 -2.83
C VAL A 35 -9.40 -8.51 -2.22
N SER A 36 -10.70 -8.50 -2.51
CA SER A 36 -11.71 -9.45 -2.02
C SER A 36 -12.33 -10.31 -3.13
N PHE A 37 -11.75 -10.27 -4.34
CA PHE A 37 -12.30 -10.87 -5.56
C PHE A 37 -12.50 -12.40 -5.49
N ASP A 38 -11.77 -13.08 -4.61
CA ASP A 38 -11.84 -14.54 -4.41
C ASP A 38 -12.20 -14.91 -2.96
N GLY A 39 -12.81 -14.00 -2.22
CA GLY A 39 -13.17 -14.25 -0.82
C GLY A 39 -11.97 -14.38 0.12
N TYR A 40 -10.85 -13.70 -0.19
CA TYR A 40 -9.61 -13.70 0.61
C TYR A 40 -8.84 -15.02 0.58
N GLU A 41 -9.10 -15.88 -0.41
CA GLU A 41 -8.25 -17.04 -0.65
C GLU A 41 -6.84 -16.61 -1.08
N THR A 42 -6.74 -15.54 -1.88
CA THR A 42 -5.49 -14.82 -2.08
C THR A 42 -5.27 -13.81 -0.94
N PRO A 43 -4.13 -13.86 -0.21
CA PRO A 43 -3.83 -12.88 0.82
C PRO A 43 -3.81 -11.46 0.27
N ILE A 44 -4.48 -10.51 0.93
CA ILE A 44 -4.55 -9.10 0.50
C ILE A 44 -3.16 -8.53 0.20
N LEU A 45 -2.18 -8.76 1.08
CA LEU A 45 -0.83 -8.21 0.90
C LEU A 45 -0.16 -8.73 -0.38
N LYS A 46 -0.42 -9.98 -0.79
CA LYS A 46 0.09 -10.52 -2.04
C LYS A 46 -0.49 -9.77 -3.24
N THR A 47 -1.82 -9.62 -3.28
CA THR A 47 -2.52 -8.86 -4.32
C THR A 47 -2.01 -7.43 -4.38
N VAL A 48 -1.87 -6.76 -3.23
CA VAL A 48 -1.39 -5.37 -3.16
C VAL A 48 0.02 -5.24 -3.74
N LEU A 49 0.96 -6.12 -3.41
CA LEU A 49 2.31 -6.09 -3.97
C LEU A 49 2.32 -6.30 -5.50
N GLU A 50 1.51 -7.24 -6.00
CA GLU A 50 1.38 -7.47 -7.45
C GLU A 50 0.78 -6.25 -8.17
N LYS A 51 -0.26 -5.65 -7.59
CA LYS A 51 -0.90 -4.45 -8.12
C LYS A 51 -0.04 -3.19 -7.99
N THR A 52 0.83 -3.12 -6.99
CA THR A 52 1.84 -2.06 -6.84
C THR A 52 2.77 -2.06 -8.06
N GLU A 53 3.28 -3.24 -8.45
CA GLU A 53 4.17 -3.36 -9.63
C GLU A 53 3.47 -2.97 -10.91
N TYR A 54 2.25 -3.47 -11.12
CA TYR A 54 1.44 -3.13 -12.28
C TYR A 54 1.17 -1.61 -12.36
N PHE A 55 0.74 -1.01 -11.25
CA PHE A 55 0.39 0.41 -11.18
C PHE A 55 1.59 1.31 -11.48
N VAL A 56 2.74 1.07 -10.84
CA VAL A 56 3.98 1.85 -11.07
C VAL A 56 4.50 1.68 -12.49
N ALA A 57 4.48 0.46 -13.04
CA ALA A 57 4.87 0.25 -14.42
C ALA A 57 3.92 0.95 -15.41
N SER A 58 2.61 0.96 -15.13
CA SER A 58 1.61 1.61 -15.97
C SER A 58 1.73 3.14 -16.01
N SER A 59 2.34 3.75 -14.99
CA SER A 59 2.65 5.19 -14.98
C SER A 59 3.95 5.53 -15.71
N GLY A 60 4.68 4.53 -16.23
CA GLY A 60 5.98 4.71 -16.90
C GLY A 60 7.13 5.04 -15.95
N LEU A 61 6.96 4.82 -14.64
CA LEU A 61 8.01 5.05 -13.63
C LEU A 61 8.65 3.73 -13.20
N ALA A 62 9.85 3.84 -12.64
CA ALA A 62 10.49 2.80 -11.86
C ALA A 62 10.41 3.10 -10.35
N PHE A 63 10.48 2.07 -9.51
CA PHE A 63 10.54 2.25 -8.05
C PHE A 63 11.73 3.11 -7.59
N THR A 64 12.82 3.16 -8.36
CA THR A 64 13.98 4.03 -8.10
C THR A 64 13.66 5.52 -8.22
N GLU A 65 12.53 5.87 -8.84
CA GLU A 65 12.05 7.25 -8.99
C GLU A 65 11.04 7.62 -7.89
N ILE A 66 10.60 6.65 -7.09
CA ILE A 66 9.68 6.86 -5.98
C ILE A 66 10.49 7.21 -4.73
N SER A 67 10.26 8.42 -4.20
CA SER A 67 10.97 8.96 -3.04
C SER A 67 10.49 8.39 -1.70
N GLY A 68 9.33 7.76 -1.66
CA GLY A 68 8.77 7.12 -0.47
C GLY A 68 7.40 6.49 -0.74
N ILE A 69 7.05 5.52 0.11
CA ILE A 69 5.75 4.84 0.08
C ILE A 69 5.02 5.10 1.39
N GLY A 70 3.79 5.61 1.30
CA GLY A 70 2.85 5.75 2.41
C GLY A 70 1.71 4.76 2.25
N VAL A 71 1.42 3.98 3.29
CA VAL A 71 0.34 3.00 3.28
C VAL A 71 -0.62 3.26 4.44
N SER A 72 -1.91 3.45 4.16
CA SER A 72 -2.96 3.23 5.15
C SER A 72 -3.47 1.80 5.03
N ALA A 73 -3.78 1.17 6.15
CA ALA A 73 -4.24 -0.21 6.16
C ALA A 73 -5.34 -0.42 7.19
N THR A 74 -6.35 -1.19 6.79
CA THR A 74 -7.46 -1.56 7.66
C THR A 74 -7.04 -2.53 8.77
N GLY A 75 -7.70 -2.45 9.92
CA GLY A 75 -7.35 -3.19 11.13
C GLY A 75 -6.43 -2.39 12.05
N GLN A 76 -5.95 -3.00 13.13
CA GLN A 76 -5.02 -2.37 14.08
C GLN A 76 -3.59 -2.49 13.55
N ILE A 77 -2.86 -1.36 13.53
CA ILE A 77 -1.51 -1.27 12.94
C ILE A 77 -0.49 -0.95 14.04
N ASP A 78 0.52 -1.81 14.20
CA ASP A 78 1.78 -1.44 14.85
C ASP A 78 2.52 -0.55 13.84
N SER A 79 2.45 0.77 14.03
CA SER A 79 2.99 1.74 13.06
C SER A 79 4.53 1.83 13.12
N GLU A 80 5.15 1.34 14.20
CA GLU A 80 6.61 1.27 14.30
C GLU A 80 7.15 0.18 13.36
N LYS A 81 6.53 -1.01 13.43
CA LYS A 81 6.86 -2.16 12.56
C LYS A 81 6.21 -2.10 11.19
N GLY A 82 5.11 -1.37 11.06
CA GLY A 82 4.23 -1.37 9.89
C GLY A 82 3.59 -2.74 9.64
N GLU A 83 3.05 -3.33 10.70
CA GLU A 83 2.44 -4.67 10.72
C GLU A 83 0.98 -4.61 11.20
N VAL A 84 0.12 -5.43 10.60
CA VAL A 84 -1.27 -5.60 11.03
C VAL A 84 -1.30 -6.50 12.26
N ILE A 85 -1.66 -5.96 13.43
CA ILE A 85 -1.71 -6.69 14.70
C ILE A 85 -3.13 -7.08 15.14
N GLY A 86 -4.15 -6.60 14.44
CA GLY A 86 -5.56 -6.95 14.70
C GLY A 86 -6.46 -6.61 13.53
N SER A 87 -7.63 -7.27 13.41
CA SER A 87 -8.59 -7.01 12.33
C SER A 87 -10.02 -7.39 12.74
N ALA A 88 -11.02 -7.03 11.93
CA ALA A 88 -12.43 -7.36 12.15
C ALA A 88 -12.79 -8.84 11.87
N GLY A 89 -11.84 -9.77 12.03
CA GLY A 89 -12.06 -11.22 12.08
C GLY A 89 -12.45 -11.95 10.79
N HIS A 90 -12.93 -11.24 9.76
CA HIS A 90 -13.44 -11.84 8.52
C HIS A 90 -12.42 -11.91 7.37
N ILE A 91 -11.28 -11.21 7.48
CA ILE A 91 -10.24 -11.20 6.43
C ILE A 91 -9.18 -12.25 6.76
N LYS A 92 -9.16 -13.31 5.97
CA LYS A 92 -8.20 -14.42 6.10
C LYS A 92 -6.78 -13.92 5.88
N ASN A 93 -5.83 -14.40 6.69
CA ASN A 93 -4.39 -14.12 6.55
C ASN A 93 -4.01 -12.63 6.60
N TRP A 94 -4.84 -11.75 7.17
CA TRP A 94 -4.55 -10.32 7.24
C TRP A 94 -3.74 -9.93 8.47
N VAL A 95 -4.12 -10.42 9.66
CA VAL A 95 -3.32 -10.25 10.89
C VAL A 95 -1.96 -10.94 10.71
N GLY A 96 -0.89 -10.26 11.12
CA GLY A 96 0.51 -10.66 10.88
C GLY A 96 1.07 -10.18 9.53
N SER A 97 0.30 -9.45 8.72
CA SER A 97 0.79 -8.87 7.47
C SER A 97 1.85 -7.81 7.75
N LYS A 98 3.11 -8.14 7.45
CA LYS A 98 4.26 -7.26 7.58
C LYS A 98 4.39 -6.32 6.37
N ILE A 99 3.50 -5.35 6.27
CA ILE A 99 3.37 -4.46 5.11
C ILE A 99 4.70 -3.74 4.85
N LYS A 100 5.23 -3.02 5.86
CA LYS A 100 6.48 -2.27 5.72
C LYS A 100 7.65 -3.14 5.29
N GLU A 101 7.89 -4.26 6.00
CA GLU A 101 8.99 -5.19 5.69
C GLU A 101 8.88 -5.72 4.25
N SER A 102 7.67 -6.08 3.82
CA SER A 102 7.44 -6.65 2.48
C SER A 102 7.69 -5.64 1.37
N PHE A 103 7.26 -4.39 1.55
CA PHE A 103 7.49 -3.30 0.60
C PHE A 103 8.97 -2.90 0.55
N GLU A 104 9.60 -2.67 1.70
CA GLU A 104 11.01 -2.26 1.77
C GLU A 104 11.93 -3.34 1.20
N LYS A 105 11.67 -4.62 1.51
CA LYS A 105 12.44 -5.75 0.97
C LYS A 105 12.28 -5.89 -0.55
N LYS A 106 11.08 -5.66 -1.08
CA LYS A 106 10.79 -5.86 -2.50
C LYS A 106 11.23 -4.70 -3.37
N TYR A 107 11.07 -3.46 -2.90
CA TYR A 107 11.26 -2.26 -3.73
C TYR A 107 12.47 -1.41 -3.32
N SER A 108 13.09 -1.67 -2.17
CA SER A 108 14.17 -0.83 -1.61
C SER A 108 13.76 0.65 -1.42
N VAL A 109 12.47 0.91 -1.19
CA VAL A 109 11.92 2.25 -0.95
C VAL A 109 11.40 2.34 0.48
N LYS A 110 11.80 3.39 1.21
CA LYS A 110 11.35 3.64 2.59
C LYS A 110 9.81 3.66 2.65
N THR A 111 9.25 2.87 3.56
CA THR A 111 7.81 2.69 3.69
C THR A 111 7.32 3.07 5.09
N ILE A 112 6.26 3.86 5.14
CA ILE A 112 5.54 4.20 6.38
C ILE A 112 4.13 3.62 6.28
N VAL A 113 3.67 2.99 7.37
CA VAL A 113 2.35 2.39 7.44
C VAL A 113 1.60 3.01 8.63
N ILE A 114 0.38 3.48 8.38
CA ILE A 114 -0.52 4.04 9.38
C ILE A 114 -1.86 3.33 9.36
N ASN A 115 -2.60 3.47 10.46
CA ASN A 115 -3.95 2.96 10.57
C ASN A 115 -4.95 3.76 9.72
N ASP A 116 -5.94 3.09 9.12
CA ASP A 116 -6.99 3.71 8.30
C ASP A 116 -7.78 4.81 9.06
N ALA A 117 -8.16 4.57 10.32
CA ALA A 117 -8.89 5.52 11.16
C ALA A 117 -8.08 6.78 11.55
N ASN A 118 -6.75 6.72 11.48
CA ASN A 118 -5.87 7.86 11.73
C ASN A 118 -5.43 8.56 10.44
N SER A 119 -5.88 8.07 9.28
CA SER A 119 -5.48 8.54 7.96
C SER A 119 -6.61 9.21 7.16
N ALA A 120 -7.83 9.22 7.73
CA ALA A 120 -9.03 9.84 7.18
C ALA A 120 -9.14 11.34 7.51
#